data_AF-A0A9P7J864-F1
#
_entry.id   AF-A0A9P7J864-F1
#
_cell.length_a   1.000
_cell.length_b   1.000
_cell.length_c   1.000
_cell.angle_alpha   90.00
_cell.angle_beta   90.00
_cell.angle_gamma   90.00
#
_symmetry.space_group_name_H-M   'P 1'
#
loop_
_entity.id
_entity.type
_entity.pdbx_description
1 polymer ?
#
loop_
_entity_poly.entity_id
_entity_poly.type
_entity_poly.pdbx_seq_one_letter_code
_entity_poly.pdbx_strand_id
1 'polypeptide(L)'
;MGSQPAQTHTADPSLAPRTIRGTQPGLLDPTQPSRLLRAPDSRLSFASFDPRTALAGEDIPDLHKLSIGEDLPPPKRIVIETTPKGTSFWRFVPKARLDGGVRDEGFWPRVVEICGEHVFCYQEQWEIYKLDPEYQCTVYFGFKFTSVVRVDLQVRRSRAPSPPGPKRARARTPTPEADTPLPSKRARSRRAHVDSDVHSSDSESDDEEEVKQMVVDGLLRRRAKLTSDAVRSGREELKKERDKRWQKNKSAQAKYSQESQADGQPMSMDAEQFASQSNTGTQAEGNAKRKKNGFTADTDDELPQEHTPTNGHARKRQRTTPPRQAKQALCHSKMQREIRKQAKVRAMDERHQKGFKQVFADYYPINIDELLSDRKEPSIYPQPATSQEQSESRKSDDSNEEAMRQAELAESIRKMRELDRDKPLWEEQRKKREAHERAEEQERQAKAEQRRRAEAERQRQQREEAERLAHQVRAEAERHDAEERQRQEHRRLRQRQRWESGAWTSHRALERYKVLSEEFDAAKFTPDQPVAFLDIPWPVLHHPSRLTVEDVDWSAVERFFATVKTSMRPQDYKDFVERSHRRFHPDRWRARKLWSAIRDDVERSCLEVAANTVAQAITPIWREVKPH
;
A
#
# COMPACT_ATOMS: atom_id res chain seq x y z
N MET A 1 -20.27 60.33 -14.97
CA MET A 1 -18.91 60.01 -14.51
C MET A 1 -18.54 61.00 -13.44
N GLY A 2 -18.23 60.57 -12.23
CA GLY A 2 -17.86 61.45 -11.12
C GLY A 2 -16.67 60.87 -10.39
N SER A 3 -15.47 61.33 -10.73
CA SER A 3 -14.24 60.94 -10.05
C SER A 3 -14.23 61.56 -8.66
N GLN A 4 -14.32 60.76 -7.60
CA GLN A 4 -14.08 61.25 -6.25
C GLN A 4 -12.59 61.61 -6.12
N PRO A 5 -12.24 62.78 -5.54
CA PRO A 5 -10.86 63.17 -5.34
C PRO A 5 -10.17 62.22 -4.36
N ALA A 6 -9.00 61.71 -4.74
CA ALA A 6 -8.16 60.92 -3.85
C ALA A 6 -7.75 61.77 -2.64
N GLN A 7 -8.05 61.30 -1.44
CA GLN A 7 -7.62 61.96 -0.21
C GLN A 7 -6.10 61.84 -0.07
N THR A 8 -5.40 62.92 -0.42
CA THR A 8 -3.97 63.06 -0.15
C THR A 8 -3.79 63.26 1.34
N HIS A 9 -3.41 62.20 2.05
CA HIS A 9 -3.00 62.29 3.45
C HIS A 9 -1.79 63.22 3.58
N THR A 10 -2.03 64.44 4.09
CA THR A 10 -0.97 65.34 4.53
C THR A 10 -0.23 64.67 5.69
N ALA A 11 1.06 64.40 5.50
CA ALA A 11 1.89 63.75 6.50
C ALA A 11 2.16 64.71 7.68
N ASP A 12 1.39 64.53 8.76
CA ASP A 12 1.58 65.30 10.00
C ASP A 12 2.94 64.99 10.64
N PRO A 13 3.59 65.98 11.28
CA PRO A 13 4.97 65.86 11.71
C PRO A 13 5.15 64.92 12.92
N SER A 14 5.85 63.81 12.68
CA SER A 14 6.63 63.05 13.68
C SER A 14 5.92 62.73 15.01
N LEU A 15 4.70 62.18 14.96
CA LEU A 15 4.12 61.53 16.12
C LEU A 15 4.98 60.32 16.54
N ALA A 16 5.49 60.35 17.77
CA ALA A 16 6.19 59.21 18.35
C ALA A 16 5.27 57.97 18.35
N PRO A 17 5.77 56.76 18.02
CA PRO A 17 4.93 55.58 17.87
C PRO A 17 4.16 55.29 19.17
N ARG A 18 2.84 55.13 19.04
CA ARG A 18 1.93 54.89 20.17
C ARG A 18 2.39 53.63 20.93
N THR A 19 2.38 53.67 22.27
CA THR A 19 2.76 52.51 23.10
C THR A 19 1.52 51.76 23.58
N ILE A 20 1.48 50.44 23.39
CA ILE A 20 0.42 49.56 23.93
C ILE A 20 1.01 48.47 24.83
N ARG A 21 0.41 48.27 26.02
CA ARG A 21 0.90 47.32 27.05
C ARG A 21 -0.23 46.79 27.93
N GLY A 22 0.04 45.69 28.65
CA GLY A 22 -0.91 45.05 29.57
C GLY A 22 -1.80 44.00 28.90
N THR A 23 -2.74 43.42 29.65
CA THR A 23 -3.52 42.25 29.20
C THR A 23 -4.96 42.56 28.74
N GLN A 24 -5.33 43.84 28.65
CA GLN A 24 -6.66 44.26 28.19
C GLN A 24 -6.74 44.19 26.65
N PRO A 25 -7.68 43.43 26.07
CA PRO A 25 -7.92 43.45 24.62
C PRO A 25 -8.58 44.75 24.16
N GLY A 26 -8.38 45.10 22.89
CA GLY A 26 -9.10 46.18 22.22
C GLY A 26 -8.56 47.60 22.38
N LEU A 27 -7.27 47.77 22.71
CA LEU A 27 -6.65 49.11 22.85
C LEU A 27 -6.59 49.91 21.53
N LEU A 28 -6.56 49.24 20.38
CA LEU A 28 -6.64 49.84 19.04
C LEU A 28 -7.92 49.44 18.28
N ASP A 29 -8.49 48.27 18.57
CA ASP A 29 -9.74 47.77 17.98
C ASP A 29 -10.78 47.47 19.07
N PRO A 30 -11.73 48.39 19.34
CA PRO A 30 -12.77 48.21 20.35
C PRO A 30 -13.66 46.98 20.14
N THR A 31 -13.66 46.35 18.96
CA THR A 31 -14.46 45.15 18.68
C THR A 31 -13.76 43.85 19.09
N GLN A 32 -12.42 43.85 19.25
CA GLN A 32 -11.61 42.68 19.62
C GLN A 32 -12.08 41.93 20.88
N PRO A 33 -12.49 42.59 21.99
CA PRO A 33 -12.93 41.88 23.19
C PRO A 33 -14.10 40.92 22.92
N SER A 34 -15.08 41.33 22.11
CA SER A 34 -16.26 40.54 21.75
C SER A 34 -15.97 39.29 20.89
N ARG A 35 -14.83 39.26 20.20
CA ARG A 35 -14.38 38.09 19.41
C ARG A 35 -13.50 37.14 20.20
N LEU A 36 -12.72 37.67 21.13
CA LEU A 36 -11.64 36.95 21.81
C LEU A 36 -12.10 36.35 23.15
N LEU A 37 -12.91 37.08 23.93
CA LEU A 37 -13.37 36.68 25.25
C LEU A 37 -14.63 35.79 25.17
N ARG A 38 -14.75 34.81 26.08
CA ARG A 38 -15.94 33.97 26.22
C ARG A 38 -17.07 34.69 26.98
N ALA A 39 -16.75 35.69 27.80
CA ALA A 39 -17.69 36.58 28.48
C ALA A 39 -17.15 38.03 28.48
N PRO A 40 -18.00 39.07 28.41
CA PRO A 40 -17.59 40.44 28.13
C PRO A 40 -16.58 41.01 29.15
N ASP A 41 -16.76 40.68 30.43
CA ASP A 41 -15.91 41.19 31.53
C ASP A 41 -14.82 40.18 31.96
N SER A 42 -14.51 39.18 31.13
CA SER A 42 -13.41 38.24 31.38
C SER A 42 -12.05 38.93 31.32
N ARG A 43 -11.14 38.53 32.21
CA ARG A 43 -9.77 39.07 32.28
C ARG A 43 -8.78 38.05 31.73
N LEU A 44 -7.84 38.51 30.90
CA LEU A 44 -6.74 37.70 30.41
C LEU A 44 -5.51 37.85 31.31
N SER A 45 -4.82 36.74 31.53
CA SER A 45 -3.49 36.64 32.12
C SER A 45 -2.63 35.75 31.21
N PHE A 46 -1.32 35.99 31.15
CA PHE A 46 -0.41 35.19 30.33
C PHE A 46 0.62 34.50 31.21
N ALA A 47 0.91 33.23 30.90
CA ALA A 47 1.88 32.41 31.60
C ALA A 47 2.70 31.56 30.62
N SER A 48 3.81 31.00 31.09
CA SER A 48 4.62 30.05 30.34
C SER A 48 4.34 28.64 30.84
N PHE A 49 3.85 27.78 29.95
CA PHE A 49 3.68 26.35 30.18
C PHE A 49 4.99 25.64 29.83
N ASP A 50 5.72 25.20 30.87
CA ASP A 50 6.82 24.25 30.72
C ASP A 50 6.29 22.81 30.95
N PRO A 51 6.32 21.92 29.93
CA PRO A 51 5.93 20.53 30.08
C PRO A 51 6.61 19.81 31.25
N ARG A 52 7.85 20.20 31.62
CA ARG A 52 8.59 19.62 32.76
C ARG A 52 7.87 19.87 34.08
N THR A 53 7.34 21.08 34.28
CA THR A 53 6.57 21.44 35.49
C THR A 53 5.19 20.80 35.54
N ALA A 54 4.56 20.58 34.38
CA ALA A 54 3.23 19.99 34.30
C ALA A 54 3.18 18.47 34.55
N LEU A 55 4.32 17.79 34.44
CA LEU A 55 4.44 16.33 34.61
C LEU A 55 4.94 15.91 36.00
N ALA A 56 5.06 16.83 36.95
CA ALA A 56 5.57 16.58 38.31
C ALA A 56 4.58 15.83 39.25
N GLY A 57 3.78 14.91 38.71
CA GLY A 57 2.97 13.97 39.50
C GLY A 57 3.81 12.77 39.95
N GLU A 58 3.61 12.32 41.20
CA GLU A 58 4.54 11.43 41.93
C GLU A 58 4.82 10.06 41.27
N ASP A 59 3.95 9.58 40.38
CA ASP A 59 4.03 8.24 39.76
C ASP A 59 4.72 8.18 38.38
N ILE A 60 5.18 9.32 37.81
CA ILE A 60 5.84 9.31 36.49
C ILE A 60 7.33 8.98 36.65
N PRO A 61 7.84 7.87 36.06
CA PRO A 61 9.23 7.45 36.26
C PRO A 61 10.22 8.50 35.74
N ASP A 62 11.12 8.88 36.64
CA ASP A 62 12.18 9.89 36.54
C ASP A 62 12.68 10.18 35.11
N LEU A 63 12.02 11.16 34.46
CA LEU A 63 12.34 11.61 33.11
C LEU A 63 13.74 12.22 33.00
N HIS A 64 14.40 12.59 34.11
CA HIS A 64 15.78 13.09 34.08
C HIS A 64 16.80 11.99 33.72
N LYS A 65 16.45 10.70 33.86
CA LYS A 65 17.29 9.57 33.42
C LYS A 65 17.14 9.23 31.95
N LEU A 66 16.06 9.68 31.30
CA LEU A 66 16.00 9.69 29.84
C LEU A 66 16.80 10.90 29.36
N SER A 67 18.03 10.66 28.89
CA SER A 67 18.91 11.67 28.29
C SER A 67 18.39 12.12 26.91
N ILE A 68 17.15 12.60 26.87
CA ILE A 68 16.58 13.44 25.80
C ILE A 68 17.22 14.81 25.99
N GLY A 69 18.49 14.90 25.57
CA GLY A 69 19.30 16.10 25.70
C GLY A 69 18.74 17.25 24.86
N GLU A 70 18.73 18.44 25.45
CA GLU A 70 18.58 19.80 24.88
C GLU A 70 17.41 20.13 23.92
N ASP A 71 16.87 19.18 23.14
CA ASP A 71 15.81 19.37 22.13
C ASP A 71 14.38 19.41 22.70
N LEU A 72 14.20 19.55 24.02
CA LEU A 72 12.86 19.74 24.58
C LEU A 72 12.30 21.10 24.12
N PRO A 73 11.08 21.15 23.56
CA PRO A 73 10.54 22.36 22.95
C PRO A 73 10.46 23.50 23.97
N PRO A 74 10.83 24.74 23.60
CA PRO A 74 10.86 25.86 24.53
C PRO A 74 9.49 26.10 25.18
N PRO A 75 9.43 26.62 26.42
CA PRO A 75 8.19 26.84 27.16
C PRO A 75 7.14 27.57 26.31
N LYS A 76 5.95 26.98 26.22
CA LYS A 76 4.87 27.48 25.36
C LYS A 76 4.09 28.55 26.11
N ARG A 77 3.76 29.66 25.46
CA ARG A 77 2.91 30.68 26.06
C ARG A 77 1.46 30.19 26.09
N ILE A 78 0.82 30.33 27.25
CA ILE A 78 -0.61 30.09 27.46
C ILE A 78 -1.27 31.39 27.88
N VAL A 79 -2.53 31.56 27.47
CA VAL A 79 -3.42 32.59 28.02
C VAL A 79 -4.41 31.92 28.95
N ILE A 80 -4.63 32.54 30.10
CA ILE A 80 -5.62 32.16 31.11
C ILE A 80 -6.70 33.24 31.09
N GLU A 81 -7.92 32.85 30.76
CA GLU A 81 -9.11 33.69 30.80
C GLU A 81 -9.89 33.41 32.09
N THR A 82 -9.89 34.36 33.01
CA THR A 82 -10.67 34.31 34.25
C THR A 82 -11.97 35.09 34.07
N THR A 83 -13.11 34.42 34.21
CA THR A 83 -14.42 35.05 34.13
C THR A 83 -14.76 35.82 35.42
N PRO A 84 -15.76 36.73 35.41
CA PRO A 84 -16.23 37.40 36.62
C PRO A 84 -16.73 36.47 37.73
N LYS A 85 -17.04 35.21 37.40
CA LYS A 85 -17.45 34.16 38.36
C LYS A 85 -16.26 33.44 39.01
N GLY A 86 -15.03 33.85 38.70
CA GLY A 86 -13.79 33.20 39.18
C GLY A 86 -13.40 31.92 38.44
N THR A 87 -14.22 31.41 37.52
CA THR A 87 -13.83 30.26 36.70
C THR A 87 -12.72 30.67 35.73
N SER A 88 -11.68 29.85 35.65
CA SER A 88 -10.53 30.09 34.77
C SER A 88 -10.45 29.03 33.69
N PHE A 89 -10.36 29.47 32.44
CA PHE A 89 -10.09 28.63 31.27
C PHE A 89 -8.69 28.97 30.75
N TRP A 90 -7.98 28.04 30.14
CA TRP A 90 -6.70 28.33 29.53
C TRP A 90 -6.61 27.74 28.13
N ARG A 91 -5.79 28.35 27.27
CA ARG A 91 -5.50 27.88 25.91
C ARG A 91 -4.10 28.29 25.50
N PHE A 92 -3.47 27.55 24.60
CA PHE A 92 -2.17 27.94 24.03
C PHE A 92 -2.29 29.20 23.18
N VAL A 93 -1.32 30.10 23.29
CA VAL A 93 -1.20 31.25 22.38
C VAL A 93 -0.66 30.74 21.04
N PRO A 94 -1.33 31.03 19.91
CA PRO A 94 -0.82 30.64 18.59
C PRO A 94 0.58 31.20 18.32
N LYS A 95 1.39 30.46 17.55
CA LYS A 95 2.64 30.98 16.99
C LYS A 95 2.31 31.99 15.89
N ALA A 96 3.08 33.08 15.84
CA ALA A 96 3.05 33.98 14.70
C ALA A 96 3.50 33.26 13.41
N ARG A 97 3.15 33.80 12.26
CA ARG A 97 3.79 33.39 11.00
C ARG A 97 5.21 33.93 11.00
N LEU A 98 6.18 33.04 10.84
CA LEU A 98 7.58 33.40 10.68
C LEU A 98 7.88 33.45 9.16
N ASP A 99 8.44 34.56 8.69
CA ASP A 99 8.91 34.67 7.31
C ASP A 99 10.20 33.85 7.08
N GLY A 100 10.58 33.65 5.82
CA GLY A 100 11.77 32.89 5.46
C GLY A 100 13.05 33.40 6.14
N GLY A 101 13.67 32.55 6.97
CA GLY A 101 14.90 32.86 7.71
C GLY A 101 14.69 33.28 9.17
N VAL A 102 13.45 33.54 9.61
CA VAL A 102 13.14 33.84 11.01
C VAL A 102 13.06 32.54 11.83
N ARG A 103 13.84 32.44 12.91
CA ARG A 103 13.88 31.25 13.79
C ARG A 103 12.86 31.29 14.93
N ASP A 104 12.62 32.47 15.49
CA ASP A 104 11.75 32.70 16.65
C ASP A 104 11.04 34.06 16.52
N GLU A 105 10.12 34.36 17.44
CA GLU A 105 9.37 35.62 17.40
C GLU A 105 10.21 36.84 17.82
N GLY A 106 11.43 36.67 18.34
CA GLY A 106 12.30 37.73 18.86
C GLY A 106 11.92 38.24 20.26
N PHE A 107 12.66 39.27 20.70
CA PHE A 107 12.44 39.93 21.99
C PHE A 107 11.34 41.00 21.92
N TRP A 108 10.78 41.32 23.09
CA TRP A 108 9.71 42.29 23.30
C TRP A 108 10.07 43.22 24.48
N PRO A 109 9.59 44.49 24.52
CA PRO A 109 8.73 45.16 23.53
C PRO A 109 9.47 45.56 22.25
N ARG A 110 8.72 45.80 21.17
CA ARG A 110 9.28 46.29 19.89
C ARG A 110 8.26 47.08 19.07
N VAL A 111 8.72 47.78 18.03
CA VAL A 111 7.83 48.42 17.04
C VAL A 111 7.20 47.35 16.14
N VAL A 112 5.88 47.40 16.03
CA VAL A 112 5.04 46.53 15.20
C VAL A 112 4.13 47.40 14.33
N GLU A 113 3.99 47.06 13.06
CA GLU A 113 3.02 47.68 12.15
C GLU A 113 1.65 47.02 12.36
N ILE A 114 0.74 47.67 13.08
CA ILE A 114 -0.62 47.18 13.33
C ILE A 114 -1.58 47.93 12.43
N CYS A 115 -2.15 47.24 11.43
CA CYS A 115 -3.08 47.83 10.46
C CYS A 115 -2.55 49.10 9.74
N GLY A 116 -1.23 49.22 9.57
CA GLY A 116 -0.56 50.38 8.96
C GLY A 116 -0.10 51.46 9.95
N GLU A 117 -0.42 51.35 11.24
CA GLU A 117 0.11 52.22 12.30
C GLU A 117 1.37 51.59 12.92
N HIS A 118 2.44 52.37 13.10
CA HIS A 118 3.63 51.91 13.84
C HIS A 118 3.44 52.08 15.34
N VAL A 119 3.34 50.96 16.05
CA VAL A 119 2.99 50.91 17.47
C VAL A 119 4.10 50.20 18.25
N PHE A 120 4.57 50.81 19.35
CA PHE A 120 5.49 50.17 20.29
C PHE A 120 4.70 49.18 21.16
N CYS A 121 4.83 47.90 20.83
CA CYS A 121 3.97 46.83 21.33
C CYS A 121 4.73 45.93 22.32
N TYR A 122 4.09 45.63 23.45
CA TYR A 122 4.58 44.68 24.46
C TYR A 122 4.08 43.25 24.17
N GLN A 123 4.74 42.25 24.77
CA GLN A 123 4.48 40.84 24.50
C GLN A 123 3.02 40.45 24.72
N GLU A 124 2.38 40.89 25.80
CA GLU A 124 0.99 40.54 26.12
C GLU A 124 0.03 41.04 25.05
N GLN A 125 0.24 42.26 24.55
CA GLN A 125 -0.59 42.84 23.48
C GLN A 125 -0.40 42.10 22.16
N TRP A 126 0.85 41.76 21.81
CA TRP A 126 1.11 40.91 20.65
C TRP A 126 0.42 39.54 20.76
N GLU A 127 0.45 38.91 21.94
CA GLU A 127 -0.21 37.64 22.19
C GLU A 127 -1.74 37.73 22.13
N ILE A 128 -2.34 38.86 22.53
CA ILE A 128 -3.76 39.17 22.30
C ILE A 128 -4.08 39.19 20.79
N TYR A 129 -3.28 39.88 19.97
CA TYR A 129 -3.49 39.90 18.51
C TYR A 129 -3.31 38.52 17.85
N LYS A 130 -2.45 37.65 18.39
CA LYS A 130 -2.32 36.25 17.91
C LYS A 130 -3.51 35.36 18.26
N LEU A 131 -4.30 35.72 19.28
CA LEU A 131 -5.49 34.95 19.70
C LEU A 131 -6.75 35.29 18.88
N ASP A 132 -6.80 36.46 18.24
CA ASP A 132 -7.96 36.91 17.46
C ASP A 132 -7.89 36.40 16.00
N PRO A 133 -8.83 35.55 15.54
CA PRO A 133 -8.80 34.95 14.21
C PRO A 133 -9.03 35.95 13.06
N GLU A 134 -9.43 37.19 13.35
CA GLU A 134 -9.45 38.28 12.35
C GLU A 134 -8.07 38.87 12.06
N TYR A 135 -7.02 38.57 12.83
CA TYR A 135 -5.69 39.14 12.64
C TYR A 135 -4.65 38.09 12.20
N GLN A 136 -3.75 38.51 11.33
CA GLN A 136 -2.58 37.75 10.90
C GLN A 136 -1.31 38.44 11.38
N CYS A 137 -0.73 37.85 12.42
CA CYS A 137 0.54 38.25 13.00
C CYS A 137 1.69 37.59 12.23
N THR A 138 2.57 38.40 11.63
CA THR A 138 3.73 37.94 10.84
C THR A 138 5.01 38.62 11.30
N VAL A 139 6.03 37.82 11.61
CA VAL A 139 7.39 38.27 11.97
C VAL A 139 8.28 38.12 10.74
N TYR A 140 8.89 39.22 10.30
CA TYR A 140 9.77 39.24 9.13
C TYR A 140 11.24 39.19 9.53
N PHE A 141 12.09 38.78 8.59
CA PHE A 141 13.55 38.80 8.75
C PHE A 141 14.12 40.18 8.39
N GLY A 142 15.15 40.62 9.12
CA GLY A 142 15.90 41.86 8.84
C GLY A 142 15.17 43.14 9.28
N PHE A 143 15.30 44.20 8.47
CA PHE A 143 14.83 45.56 8.81
C PHE A 143 13.31 45.80 8.63
N LYS A 144 12.54 44.77 8.28
CA LYS A 144 11.07 44.90 8.16
C LYS A 144 10.44 44.80 9.54
N PHE A 145 9.58 45.76 9.88
CA PHE A 145 8.78 45.68 11.09
C PHE A 145 7.89 44.44 11.05
N THR A 146 7.73 43.81 12.21
CA THR A 146 6.71 42.77 12.42
C THR A 146 5.34 43.38 12.16
N SER A 147 4.43 42.67 11.49
CA SER A 147 3.10 43.21 11.13
C SER A 147 1.95 42.45 11.76
N VAL A 148 0.88 43.17 12.12
CA VAL A 148 -0.46 42.64 12.40
C VAL A 148 -1.40 43.17 11.33
N VAL A 149 -1.83 42.30 10.42
CA VAL A 149 -2.73 42.66 9.32
C VAL A 149 -4.11 42.04 9.56
N ARG A 150 -5.19 42.81 9.40
CA ARG A 150 -6.55 42.27 9.49
C ARG A 150 -6.83 41.39 8.26
N VAL A 151 -7.16 40.13 8.51
CA VAL A 151 -7.48 39.14 7.49
C VAL A 151 -8.91 39.35 7.03
N ASP A 152 -9.09 39.69 5.75
CA ASP A 152 -10.41 39.62 5.15
C ASP A 152 -10.92 38.17 5.14
N LEU A 153 -11.97 37.93 5.92
CA LEU A 153 -12.64 36.63 6.03
C LEU A 153 -13.21 36.15 4.69
N GLN A 154 -13.53 37.06 3.76
CA GLN A 154 -13.92 36.72 2.38
C GLN A 154 -12.75 36.04 1.65
N VAL A 155 -11.55 36.62 1.72
CA VAL A 155 -10.33 36.06 1.10
C VAL A 155 -9.99 34.71 1.73
N ARG A 156 -10.18 34.53 3.04
CA ARG A 156 -9.94 33.23 3.71
C ARG A 156 -10.94 32.15 3.25
N ARG A 157 -12.18 32.52 2.91
CA ARG A 157 -13.18 31.62 2.32
C ARG A 157 -12.89 31.31 0.84
N SER A 158 -12.40 32.26 0.05
CA SER A 158 -12.09 32.06 -1.37
C SER A 158 -10.73 31.39 -1.63
N ARG A 159 -9.80 31.44 -0.67
CA ARG A 159 -8.54 30.66 -0.70
C ARG A 159 -8.66 29.21 -0.21
N ALA A 160 -9.84 28.76 0.19
CA ALA A 160 -10.11 27.32 0.14
C ALA A 160 -9.87 26.87 -1.32
N PRO A 161 -9.01 25.87 -1.60
CA PRO A 161 -8.60 25.56 -2.95
C PRO A 161 -9.84 25.29 -3.80
N SER A 162 -10.11 26.20 -4.74
CA SER A 162 -11.28 26.12 -5.60
C SER A 162 -11.27 24.73 -6.25
N PRO A 163 -12.33 23.92 -6.07
CA PRO A 163 -12.34 22.56 -6.59
C PRO A 163 -12.02 22.63 -8.08
N PRO A 164 -11.09 21.79 -8.60
CA PRO A 164 -10.58 21.94 -9.96
C PRO A 164 -11.76 21.95 -10.93
N GLY A 165 -12.00 23.14 -11.51
CA GLY A 165 -13.26 23.41 -12.20
C GLY A 165 -13.49 22.38 -13.30
N PRO A 166 -14.75 21.95 -13.53
CA PRO A 166 -15.04 20.96 -14.56
C PRO A 166 -14.47 21.46 -15.89
N LYS A 167 -13.51 20.70 -16.43
CA LYS A 167 -12.81 21.06 -17.67
C LYS A 167 -13.85 21.38 -18.74
N ARG A 168 -13.92 22.65 -19.16
CA ARG A 168 -14.81 23.08 -20.25
C ARG A 168 -14.62 22.13 -21.43
N ALA A 169 -15.70 21.46 -21.82
CA ALA A 169 -15.69 20.65 -23.04
C ALA A 169 -15.28 21.57 -24.21
N ARG A 170 -14.30 21.11 -25.02
CA ARG A 170 -13.89 21.81 -26.23
C ARG A 170 -15.14 22.08 -27.09
N ALA A 171 -15.34 23.34 -27.46
CA ALA A 171 -16.29 23.68 -28.52
C ALA A 171 -15.88 22.91 -29.79
N ARG A 172 -16.82 22.16 -30.36
CA ARG A 172 -16.67 21.59 -31.71
C ARG A 172 -17.04 22.67 -32.71
N THR A 173 -16.17 22.89 -33.70
CA THR A 173 -16.50 23.59 -34.94
C THR A 173 -17.58 22.82 -35.71
N PRO A 174 -18.45 23.50 -36.48
CA PRO A 174 -19.45 22.84 -37.31
C PRO A 174 -18.82 22.31 -38.61
N THR A 175 -19.26 21.13 -39.03
CA THR A 175 -19.05 20.60 -40.40
C THR A 175 -20.38 19.96 -40.82
N PRO A 176 -20.87 20.18 -42.06
CA PRO A 176 -22.22 19.81 -42.46
C PRO A 176 -22.32 18.38 -43.04
N GLU A 177 -23.57 17.92 -43.12
CA GLU A 177 -24.11 16.94 -44.08
C GLU A 177 -23.48 15.53 -44.17
N ALA A 178 -24.24 14.53 -43.68
CA ALA A 178 -24.49 13.26 -44.38
C ALA A 178 -25.69 12.52 -43.74
N ASP A 179 -26.68 12.16 -44.54
CA ASP A 179 -27.86 11.38 -44.12
C ASP A 179 -27.53 9.91 -43.80
N THR A 180 -28.11 9.35 -42.74
CA THR A 180 -28.73 7.99 -42.71
C THR A 180 -29.40 7.70 -41.33
N PRO A 181 -30.38 6.77 -41.26
CA PRO A 181 -31.42 6.81 -40.22
C PRO A 181 -31.17 5.98 -38.94
N LEU A 182 -31.91 6.35 -37.89
CA LEU A 182 -31.99 5.71 -36.57
C LEU A 182 -32.74 4.36 -36.57
N PRO A 183 -32.39 3.47 -35.62
CA PRO A 183 -33.38 2.58 -35.00
C PRO A 183 -33.52 2.80 -33.47
N SER A 184 -34.59 3.51 -33.10
CA SER A 184 -35.63 3.06 -32.15
C SER A 184 -35.28 2.19 -30.90
N LYS A 185 -35.59 2.78 -29.73
CA LYS A 185 -36.35 2.23 -28.56
C LYS A 185 -35.68 1.33 -27.48
N ARG A 186 -35.83 1.84 -26.24
CA ARG A 186 -36.22 1.17 -24.97
C ARG A 186 -35.43 -0.04 -24.44
N ALA A 187 -34.90 0.12 -23.22
CA ALA A 187 -35.17 -0.81 -22.12
C ALA A 187 -35.28 -0.07 -20.77
N ARG A 188 -36.32 -0.37 -19.98
CA ARG A 188 -36.59 0.18 -18.63
C ARG A 188 -36.86 -0.99 -17.69
N SER A 189 -35.93 -1.36 -16.83
CA SER A 189 -35.99 -2.44 -15.82
C SER A 189 -34.62 -2.47 -15.11
N ARG A 190 -34.44 -2.77 -13.81
CA ARG A 190 -35.34 -3.30 -12.78
C ARG A 190 -34.90 -2.78 -11.39
N ARG A 191 -35.75 -2.96 -10.36
CA ARG A 191 -35.40 -2.70 -8.96
C ARG A 191 -34.27 -3.62 -8.50
N ALA A 192 -33.34 -3.11 -7.69
CA ALA A 192 -32.45 -3.96 -6.91
C ALA A 192 -33.22 -4.56 -5.73
N HIS A 193 -33.18 -5.90 -5.61
CA HIS A 193 -33.70 -6.61 -4.46
C HIS A 193 -32.70 -6.49 -3.31
N VAL A 194 -33.20 -6.37 -2.08
CA VAL A 194 -32.38 -6.53 -0.87
C VAL A 194 -32.52 -7.99 -0.48
N ASP A 195 -31.43 -8.75 -0.52
CA ASP A 195 -31.36 -10.05 0.13
C ASP A 195 -30.38 -9.94 1.31
N SER A 196 -30.87 -10.38 2.47
CA SER A 196 -30.13 -10.48 3.72
C SER A 196 -29.46 -11.85 3.84
N ASP A 197 -28.58 -11.97 4.84
CA ASP A 197 -28.13 -13.22 5.47
C ASP A 197 -27.42 -14.27 4.59
N VAL A 198 -26.14 -14.50 4.88
CA VAL A 198 -25.77 -15.77 5.56
C VAL A 198 -24.59 -15.49 6.51
N HIS A 199 -24.69 -15.98 7.75
CA HIS A 199 -23.55 -16.07 8.67
C HIS A 199 -22.51 -17.08 8.16
N SER A 200 -21.22 -16.81 8.36
CA SER A 200 -20.18 -17.84 8.34
C SER A 200 -19.34 -17.69 9.60
N SER A 201 -19.44 -18.69 10.48
CA SER A 201 -18.68 -18.79 11.72
C SER A 201 -17.30 -19.34 11.39
N ASP A 202 -16.25 -18.61 11.76
CA ASP A 202 -14.87 -19.06 11.64
C ASP A 202 -14.60 -20.02 12.82
N SER A 203 -14.56 -21.32 12.54
CA SER A 203 -14.31 -22.36 13.55
C SER A 203 -12.84 -22.75 13.52
N GLU A 204 -12.18 -22.60 14.66
CA GLU A 204 -10.83 -23.11 14.87
C GLU A 204 -10.84 -24.63 14.71
N SER A 205 -9.87 -25.16 13.96
CA SER A 205 -9.60 -26.60 13.82
C SER A 205 -8.11 -26.81 13.61
N ASP A 206 -7.41 -26.95 14.74
CA ASP A 206 -6.58 -28.12 15.03
C ASP A 206 -5.80 -28.76 13.86
N ASP A 207 -4.47 -28.59 13.87
CA ASP A 207 -3.47 -29.26 13.02
C ASP A 207 -2.39 -29.88 13.93
N GLU A 208 -2.77 -30.78 14.85
CA GLU A 208 -1.84 -31.68 15.53
C GLU A 208 -1.52 -32.92 14.67
N GLU A 209 -0.48 -32.87 13.82
CA GLU A 209 0.32 -34.08 13.49
C GLU A 209 1.60 -33.80 12.67
N GLU A 210 2.77 -33.69 13.34
CA GLU A 210 4.01 -34.28 12.80
C GLU A 210 5.05 -34.49 13.91
N VAL A 211 5.04 -35.67 14.55
CA VAL A 211 6.06 -36.08 15.53
C VAL A 211 6.83 -37.30 15.02
N LYS A 212 8.14 -37.30 15.27
CA LYS A 212 9.12 -38.40 15.17
C LYS A 212 9.83 -38.56 13.80
N GLN A 213 11.01 -37.97 13.71
CA GLN A 213 12.20 -38.82 13.81
C GLN A 213 13.33 -38.12 14.58
N MET A 214 13.65 -38.65 15.76
CA MET A 214 14.81 -38.22 16.54
C MET A 214 16.06 -38.89 16.00
N VAL A 215 17.11 -38.11 15.76
CA VAL A 215 18.48 -38.54 16.00
C VAL A 215 19.10 -37.50 16.92
N VAL A 216 19.42 -37.93 18.13
CA VAL A 216 20.07 -37.11 19.15
C VAL A 216 21.58 -37.24 18.96
N ASP A 217 22.27 -36.11 18.78
CA ASP A 217 23.57 -35.93 19.40
C ASP A 217 23.77 -34.43 19.70
N GLY A 218 23.98 -34.14 20.97
CA GLY A 218 23.91 -32.78 21.49
C GLY A 218 25.28 -32.17 21.75
N LEU A 219 25.55 -31.00 21.16
CA LEU A 219 26.49 -30.04 21.73
C LEU A 219 25.93 -28.61 21.64
N LEU A 220 26.05 -27.90 22.76
CA LEU A 220 25.50 -26.56 22.96
C LEU A 220 26.14 -25.54 22.01
N ARG A 221 25.38 -25.01 21.04
CA ARG A 221 25.74 -23.79 20.31
C ARG A 221 24.68 -22.72 20.46
N ARG A 222 25.10 -21.56 21.00
CA ARG A 222 24.30 -20.33 21.07
C ARG A 222 23.80 -19.96 19.67
N ARG A 223 22.48 -19.96 19.47
CA ARG A 223 21.87 -19.64 18.17
C ARG A 223 21.95 -18.13 17.95
N ALA A 224 22.83 -17.69 17.05
CA ALA A 224 22.88 -16.30 16.61
C ALA A 224 21.54 -15.93 15.96
N LYS A 225 21.00 -14.75 16.30
CA LYS A 225 19.79 -14.22 15.65
C LYS A 225 20.14 -13.88 14.19
N LEU A 226 19.63 -14.68 13.25
CA LEU A 226 19.68 -14.35 11.84
C LEU A 226 18.92 -13.04 11.59
N THR A 227 19.49 -12.16 10.77
CA THR A 227 18.97 -10.83 10.47
C THR A 227 17.63 -10.91 9.72
N SER A 228 16.74 -9.96 10.01
CA SER A 228 15.34 -9.95 9.55
C SER A 228 15.15 -9.94 8.03
N ASP A 229 16.16 -9.52 7.28
CA ASP A 229 16.05 -9.27 5.83
C ASP A 229 16.04 -10.56 4.99
N ALA A 230 16.70 -11.63 5.46
CA ALA A 230 16.63 -12.94 4.81
C ALA A 230 15.19 -13.50 4.81
N VAL A 231 14.48 -13.36 5.94
CA VAL A 231 13.08 -13.77 6.09
C VAL A 231 12.16 -12.91 5.23
N ARG A 232 12.47 -11.61 5.09
CA ARG A 232 11.72 -10.67 4.25
C ARG A 232 11.84 -11.01 2.75
N SER A 233 13.05 -11.37 2.29
CA SER A 233 13.28 -11.80 0.90
C SER A 233 12.49 -13.07 0.53
N GLY A 234 12.53 -14.10 1.38
CA GLY A 234 11.76 -15.33 1.15
C GLY A 234 10.25 -15.10 1.06
N ARG A 235 9.70 -14.15 1.85
CA ARG A 235 8.27 -13.80 1.81
C ARG A 235 7.87 -13.10 0.50
N GLU A 236 8.76 -12.32 -0.11
CA GLU A 236 8.51 -11.73 -1.44
C GLU A 236 8.56 -12.78 -2.56
N GLU A 237 9.52 -13.70 -2.54
CA GLU A 237 9.58 -14.78 -3.53
C GLU A 237 8.33 -15.68 -3.45
N LEU A 238 7.88 -16.03 -2.24
CA LEU A 238 6.65 -16.81 -2.06
C LEU A 238 5.42 -16.09 -2.63
N LYS A 239 5.33 -14.76 -2.47
CA LYS A 239 4.27 -13.93 -3.06
C LYS A 239 4.36 -13.93 -4.58
N LYS A 240 5.56 -13.71 -5.16
CA LYS A 240 5.80 -13.76 -6.61
C LYS A 240 5.46 -15.13 -7.21
N GLU A 241 5.74 -16.23 -6.52
CA GLU A 241 5.39 -17.59 -6.94
C GLU A 241 3.85 -17.82 -6.90
N ARG A 242 3.17 -17.29 -5.87
CA ARG A 242 1.70 -17.33 -5.75
C ARG A 242 1.01 -16.54 -6.87
N ASP A 243 1.47 -15.32 -7.15
CA ASP A 243 0.90 -14.46 -8.17
C ASP A 243 1.12 -15.03 -9.58
N LYS A 244 2.28 -15.68 -9.83
CA LYS A 244 2.53 -16.49 -11.04
C LYS A 244 1.59 -17.69 -11.18
N ARG A 245 1.26 -18.39 -10.08
CA ARG A 245 0.25 -19.48 -10.11
C ARG A 245 -1.14 -18.93 -10.45
N TRP A 246 -1.53 -17.81 -9.85
CA TRP A 246 -2.83 -17.17 -10.12
C TRP A 246 -2.96 -16.72 -11.58
N GLN A 247 -1.95 -16.04 -12.14
CA GLN A 247 -1.92 -15.67 -13.55
C GLN A 247 -2.00 -16.88 -14.48
N LYS A 248 -1.26 -17.96 -14.20
CA LYS A 248 -1.36 -19.20 -14.98
C LYS A 248 -2.77 -19.79 -14.93
N ASN A 249 -3.38 -19.87 -13.76
CA ASN A 249 -4.72 -20.43 -13.61
C ASN A 249 -5.77 -19.58 -14.35
N LYS A 250 -5.68 -18.25 -14.24
CA LYS A 250 -6.51 -17.30 -15.00
C LYS A 250 -6.34 -17.46 -16.52
N SER A 251 -5.10 -17.65 -17.00
CA SER A 251 -4.83 -17.89 -18.42
C SER A 251 -5.36 -19.23 -18.93
N ALA A 252 -5.34 -20.29 -18.09
CA ALA A 252 -5.91 -21.59 -18.41
C ALA A 252 -7.44 -21.53 -18.47
N GLN A 253 -8.06 -20.83 -17.52
CA GLN A 253 -9.51 -20.61 -17.50
C GLN A 253 -9.98 -19.80 -18.71
N ALA A 254 -9.25 -18.74 -19.09
CA ALA A 254 -9.54 -17.96 -20.29
C ALA A 254 -9.44 -18.79 -21.57
N LYS A 255 -8.41 -19.65 -21.70
CA LYS A 255 -8.30 -20.60 -22.82
C LYS A 255 -9.48 -21.58 -22.86
N TYR A 256 -9.86 -22.15 -21.72
CA TYR A 256 -10.98 -23.08 -21.64
C TYR A 256 -12.31 -22.42 -22.05
N SER A 257 -12.54 -21.16 -21.64
CA SER A 257 -13.70 -20.38 -22.08
C SER A 257 -13.68 -20.11 -23.60
N GLN A 258 -12.53 -19.77 -24.16
CA GLN A 258 -12.38 -19.48 -25.58
C GLN A 258 -12.54 -20.73 -26.46
N GLU A 259 -11.99 -21.87 -26.02
CA GLU A 259 -12.13 -23.16 -26.68
C GLU A 259 -13.58 -23.69 -26.61
N SER A 260 -14.28 -23.44 -25.50
CA SER A 260 -15.71 -23.78 -25.36
C SER A 260 -16.68 -22.97 -26.22
N GLN A 261 -16.22 -21.89 -26.87
CA GLN A 261 -17.01 -21.11 -27.84
C GLN A 261 -16.75 -21.50 -29.31
N ALA A 262 -15.71 -22.30 -29.60
CA ALA A 262 -15.30 -22.57 -30.99
C ALA A 262 -16.11 -23.68 -31.70
N ASP A 263 -16.71 -24.63 -30.96
CA ASP A 263 -17.44 -25.79 -31.51
C ASP A 263 -18.98 -25.63 -31.49
N GLY A 264 -19.49 -24.43 -31.23
CA GLY A 264 -20.93 -24.14 -31.20
C GLY A 264 -21.50 -23.79 -32.58
N GLN A 265 -21.75 -24.77 -33.46
CA GLN A 265 -22.56 -24.53 -34.66
C GLN A 265 -23.97 -24.03 -34.27
N PRO A 266 -24.44 -22.88 -34.77
CA PRO A 266 -25.79 -22.41 -34.50
C PRO A 266 -26.79 -23.18 -35.37
N MET A 267 -27.53 -24.11 -34.77
CA MET A 267 -28.72 -24.67 -35.37
C MET A 267 -29.83 -23.61 -35.39
N SER A 268 -30.03 -23.00 -36.56
CA SER A 268 -31.17 -22.14 -36.82
C SER A 268 -32.46 -22.97 -36.83
N MET A 269 -33.48 -22.52 -36.11
CA MET A 269 -34.87 -22.90 -36.38
C MET A 269 -35.76 -21.67 -36.30
N ASP A 270 -36.49 -21.43 -37.40
CA ASP A 270 -37.47 -20.38 -37.53
C ASP A 270 -38.69 -20.63 -36.65
N ALA A 271 -39.29 -19.54 -36.16
CA ALA A 271 -40.57 -19.55 -35.47
C ALA A 271 -41.30 -18.21 -35.65
N GLU A 272 -41.62 -17.84 -36.89
CA GLU A 272 -42.78 -16.96 -37.12
C GLU A 272 -44.06 -17.80 -37.07
N GLN A 273 -45.01 -17.46 -36.18
CA GLN A 273 -46.44 -17.30 -36.49
C GLN A 273 -47.29 -17.05 -35.22
N PHE A 274 -48.44 -16.42 -35.44
CA PHE A 274 -49.53 -16.08 -34.50
C PHE A 274 -49.40 -14.79 -33.68
N ALA A 275 -49.59 -13.68 -34.39
CA ALA A 275 -50.29 -12.52 -33.84
C ALA A 275 -51.76 -12.53 -34.30
N SER A 276 -52.72 -12.38 -33.38
CA SER A 276 -54.06 -11.83 -33.67
C SER A 276 -54.94 -11.68 -32.42
N GLN A 277 -55.55 -10.48 -32.29
CA GLN A 277 -56.89 -10.24 -31.72
C GLN A 277 -57.06 -10.42 -30.18
N SER A 278 -57.84 -9.61 -29.45
CA SER A 278 -58.63 -8.41 -29.78
C SER A 278 -59.02 -7.61 -28.52
N ASN A 279 -59.61 -6.42 -28.71
CA ASN A 279 -60.67 -5.77 -27.92
C ASN A 279 -60.48 -5.46 -26.42
N THR A 280 -60.33 -4.18 -26.05
CA THR A 280 -61.38 -3.20 -25.63
C THR A 280 -61.97 -3.37 -24.22
N GLY A 281 -61.90 -2.31 -23.42
CA GLY A 281 -63.10 -1.80 -22.75
C GLY A 281 -63.15 -1.76 -21.21
N THR A 282 -63.43 -0.53 -20.74
CA THR A 282 -64.31 -0.18 -19.61
C THR A 282 -63.85 -0.27 -18.14
N GLN A 283 -64.37 0.71 -17.39
CA GLN A 283 -64.26 0.94 -15.95
C GLN A 283 -65.31 0.14 -15.16
N ALA A 284 -65.04 -0.11 -13.88
CA ALA A 284 -65.93 -0.03 -12.70
C ALA A 284 -65.18 -0.70 -11.51
N GLU A 285 -64.94 -0.04 -10.37
CA GLU A 285 -65.87 0.10 -9.24
C GLU A 285 -66.57 -1.19 -8.81
N GLY A 286 -66.35 -1.64 -7.56
CA GLY A 286 -67.04 -2.84 -7.06
C GLY A 286 -66.50 -3.51 -5.78
N ASN A 287 -66.62 -2.84 -4.64
CA ASN A 287 -67.08 -3.42 -3.36
C ASN A 287 -66.81 -4.91 -3.00
N ALA A 288 -66.12 -5.11 -1.85
CA ALA A 288 -66.70 -5.68 -0.60
C ALA A 288 -65.98 -6.87 0.09
N LYS A 289 -66.26 -6.96 1.42
CA LYS A 289 -66.08 -8.09 2.38
C LYS A 289 -64.62 -8.36 2.81
N ARG A 290 -64.20 -8.24 4.09
CA ARG A 290 -64.74 -8.51 5.46
C ARG A 290 -64.47 -9.94 5.99
N LYS A 291 -63.40 -10.06 6.79
CA LYS A 291 -63.15 -10.91 8.00
C LYS A 291 -61.69 -10.60 8.40
N LYS A 292 -61.29 -10.13 9.58
CA LYS A 292 -61.72 -10.20 10.99
C LYS A 292 -61.53 -11.57 11.67
N ASN A 293 -60.86 -11.51 12.83
CA ASN A 293 -60.41 -12.56 13.76
C ASN A 293 -59.21 -13.39 13.25
N GLY A 294 -58.24 -13.81 14.10
CA GLY A 294 -58.00 -13.45 15.50
C GLY A 294 -57.48 -14.60 16.38
N PHE A 295 -56.24 -14.47 16.87
CA PHE A 295 -55.74 -14.80 18.22
C PHE A 295 -56.06 -16.18 18.88
N THR A 296 -55.05 -17.07 18.90
CA THR A 296 -54.66 -18.06 19.96
C THR A 296 -53.20 -18.46 19.63
N ALA A 297 -52.18 -18.50 20.52
CA ALA A 297 -52.03 -19.10 21.86
C ALA A 297 -51.84 -20.64 21.82
N ASP A 298 -50.66 -21.09 22.27
CA ASP A 298 -50.15 -22.44 22.64
C ASP A 298 -50.61 -23.69 21.85
N THR A 299 -49.75 -24.66 21.52
CA THR A 299 -49.20 -25.68 22.45
C THR A 299 -48.03 -26.45 21.77
N ASP A 300 -47.25 -27.18 22.58
CA ASP A 300 -46.16 -28.08 22.19
C ASP A 300 -46.55 -29.30 21.31
N ASP A 301 -45.48 -29.91 20.78
CA ASP A 301 -45.18 -31.35 20.71
C ASP A 301 -45.24 -32.16 19.39
N GLU A 302 -44.28 -33.09 19.35
CA GLU A 302 -44.10 -34.32 18.57
C GLU A 302 -44.13 -34.38 17.01
N LEU A 303 -42.91 -34.63 16.49
CA LEU A 303 -42.53 -35.74 15.58
C LEU A 303 -42.66 -35.58 14.04
N PRO A 304 -41.83 -36.34 13.26
CA PRO A 304 -41.40 -35.92 11.93
C PRO A 304 -42.16 -36.62 10.79
N GLN A 305 -42.24 -35.96 9.63
CA GLN A 305 -42.81 -36.57 8.43
C GLN A 305 -41.82 -36.56 7.26
N GLU A 306 -41.72 -37.72 6.62
CA GLU A 306 -40.77 -38.04 5.56
C GLU A 306 -41.09 -37.33 4.24
N HIS A 307 -40.08 -36.71 3.61
CA HIS A 307 -40.12 -36.41 2.18
C HIS A 307 -38.83 -36.86 1.49
N THR A 308 -38.96 -37.96 0.74
CA THR A 308 -37.97 -38.45 -0.22
C THR A 308 -38.30 -37.88 -1.64
N PRO A 309 -37.64 -38.26 -2.75
CA PRO A 309 -36.66 -37.36 -3.35
C PRO A 309 -36.99 -36.99 -4.81
N THR A 310 -36.54 -35.83 -5.29
CA THR A 310 -36.66 -35.50 -6.73
C THR A 310 -35.40 -34.92 -7.38
N ASN A 311 -35.12 -35.47 -8.57
CA ASN A 311 -34.35 -34.88 -9.68
C ASN A 311 -32.84 -34.65 -9.51
N GLY A 312 -32.10 -35.76 -9.46
CA GLY A 312 -30.71 -35.79 -9.94
C GLY A 312 -30.63 -35.66 -11.47
N HIS A 313 -30.12 -34.54 -11.98
CA HIS A 313 -29.83 -34.39 -13.41
C HIS A 313 -28.56 -35.15 -13.81
N ALA A 314 -28.75 -36.27 -14.50
CA ALA A 314 -27.67 -37.10 -15.05
C ALA A 314 -26.83 -36.34 -16.09
N ARG A 315 -25.65 -35.85 -15.69
CA ARG A 315 -24.64 -35.35 -16.65
C ARG A 315 -23.99 -36.52 -17.38
N LYS A 316 -24.15 -36.53 -18.71
CA LYS A 316 -23.61 -37.56 -19.61
C LYS A 316 -22.11 -37.74 -19.41
N ARG A 317 -21.68 -38.97 -19.13
CA ARG A 317 -20.26 -39.32 -18.96
C ARG A 317 -19.53 -39.14 -20.31
N GLN A 318 -18.58 -38.21 -20.37
CA GLN A 318 -17.67 -38.11 -21.52
C GLN A 318 -16.79 -39.37 -21.61
N ARG A 319 -16.46 -39.78 -22.84
CA ARG A 319 -15.68 -40.98 -23.16
C ARG A 319 -14.34 -40.96 -22.42
N THR A 320 -14.08 -41.99 -21.62
CA THR A 320 -12.79 -42.15 -20.94
C THR A 320 -11.69 -42.47 -21.96
N THR A 321 -10.67 -41.61 -22.03
CA THR A 321 -9.41 -41.94 -22.71
C THR A 321 -8.81 -43.21 -22.10
N PRO A 322 -8.23 -44.13 -22.89
CA PRO A 322 -7.73 -45.39 -22.38
C PRO A 322 -6.66 -45.18 -21.29
N PRO A 323 -6.75 -45.86 -20.14
CA PRO A 323 -5.94 -45.55 -18.95
C PRO A 323 -4.41 -45.67 -19.17
N ARG A 324 -3.99 -46.39 -20.21
CA ARG A 324 -2.58 -46.55 -20.61
C ARG A 324 -1.95 -45.24 -21.10
N GLN A 325 -2.69 -44.41 -21.86
CA GLN A 325 -2.20 -43.11 -22.33
C GLN A 325 -2.12 -42.09 -21.19
N ALA A 326 -3.12 -42.06 -20.30
CA ALA A 326 -3.10 -41.22 -19.10
C ALA A 326 -1.90 -41.54 -18.20
N LYS A 327 -1.59 -42.84 -18.01
CA LYS A 327 -0.42 -43.28 -17.24
C LYS A 327 0.92 -42.88 -17.89
N GLN A 328 1.04 -42.98 -19.22
CA GLN A 328 2.23 -42.51 -19.96
C GLN A 328 2.42 -40.99 -19.86
N ALA A 329 1.35 -40.21 -20.03
CA ALA A 329 1.39 -38.75 -19.87
C ALA A 329 1.80 -38.34 -18.44
N LEU A 330 1.30 -39.04 -17.42
CA LEU A 330 1.71 -38.86 -16.02
C LEU A 330 3.19 -39.18 -15.78
N CYS A 331 3.69 -40.30 -16.31
CA CYS A 331 5.12 -40.64 -16.21
C CYS A 331 6.02 -39.61 -16.91
N HIS A 332 5.66 -39.17 -18.12
CA HIS A 332 6.41 -38.14 -18.84
C HIS A 332 6.37 -36.79 -18.11
N SER A 333 5.23 -36.41 -17.53
CA SER A 333 5.10 -35.21 -16.68
C SER A 333 5.94 -35.31 -15.40
N LYS A 334 6.00 -36.49 -14.77
CA LYS A 334 6.86 -36.75 -13.60
C LYS A 334 8.35 -36.64 -13.96
N MET A 335 8.76 -37.22 -15.10
CA MET A 335 10.14 -37.11 -15.61
C MET A 335 10.52 -35.66 -15.93
N GLN A 336 9.66 -34.89 -16.60
CA GLN A 336 9.92 -33.45 -16.85
C GLN A 336 10.00 -32.62 -15.57
N ARG A 337 9.21 -32.97 -14.52
CA ARG A 337 9.33 -32.31 -13.20
C ARG A 337 10.68 -32.61 -12.55
N GLU A 338 11.17 -33.84 -12.63
CA GLU A 338 12.45 -34.22 -12.03
C GLU A 338 13.63 -33.57 -12.77
N ILE A 339 13.63 -33.55 -14.11
CA ILE A 339 14.64 -32.82 -14.90
C ILE A 339 14.66 -31.34 -14.53
N ARG A 340 13.49 -30.69 -14.40
CA ARG A 340 13.40 -29.29 -13.96
C ARG A 340 13.85 -29.07 -12.52
N LYS A 341 13.66 -30.05 -11.63
CA LYS A 341 14.14 -30.02 -10.24
C LYS A 341 15.66 -30.10 -10.21
N GLN A 342 16.28 -31.06 -10.90
CA GLN A 342 17.74 -31.18 -11.01
C GLN A 342 18.38 -29.95 -11.66
N ALA A 343 17.77 -29.39 -12.71
CA ALA A 343 18.25 -28.15 -13.33
C ALA A 343 18.19 -26.95 -12.37
N LYS A 344 17.13 -26.84 -11.54
CA LYS A 344 17.05 -25.82 -10.48
C LYS A 344 18.12 -26.01 -9.40
N VAL A 345 18.40 -27.25 -8.98
CA VAL A 345 19.45 -27.55 -7.99
C VAL A 345 20.81 -27.14 -8.54
N ARG A 346 21.20 -27.60 -9.75
CA ARG A 346 22.47 -27.18 -10.38
C ARG A 346 22.59 -25.66 -10.54
N ALA A 347 21.52 -24.97 -10.95
CA ALA A 347 21.53 -23.51 -11.07
C ALA A 347 21.62 -22.78 -9.71
N MET A 348 21.14 -23.40 -8.63
CA MET A 348 21.31 -22.91 -7.26
C MET A 348 22.73 -23.14 -6.77
N ASP A 349 23.30 -24.33 -7.00
CA ASP A 349 24.68 -24.67 -6.66
C ASP A 349 25.69 -23.78 -7.42
N GLU A 350 25.47 -23.53 -8.72
CA GLU A 350 26.28 -22.58 -9.49
C GLU A 350 26.22 -21.15 -8.93
N ARG A 351 25.03 -20.69 -8.49
CA ARG A 351 24.89 -19.38 -7.85
C ARG A 351 25.60 -19.35 -6.49
N HIS A 352 25.50 -20.43 -5.72
CA HIS A 352 26.15 -20.55 -4.42
C HIS A 352 27.67 -20.57 -4.58
N GLN A 353 28.20 -21.30 -5.56
CA GLN A 353 29.62 -21.37 -5.89
C GLN A 353 30.16 -20.03 -6.42
N LYS A 354 29.39 -19.31 -7.26
CA LYS A 354 29.75 -17.96 -7.73
C LYS A 354 29.74 -16.94 -6.58
N GLY A 355 28.69 -16.94 -5.75
CA GLY A 355 28.60 -16.07 -4.57
C GLY A 355 29.71 -16.36 -3.55
N PHE A 356 30.02 -17.64 -3.30
CA PHE A 356 31.12 -18.04 -2.43
C PHE A 356 32.47 -17.57 -2.98
N LYS A 357 32.76 -17.80 -4.28
CA LYS A 357 33.98 -17.29 -4.92
C LYS A 357 34.10 -15.77 -4.83
N GLN A 358 33.01 -15.03 -5.00
CA GLN A 358 33.02 -13.57 -4.93
C GLN A 358 33.29 -13.07 -3.50
N VAL A 359 32.55 -13.58 -2.50
CA VAL A 359 32.77 -13.24 -1.08
C VAL A 359 34.17 -13.64 -0.60
N PHE A 360 34.72 -14.76 -1.08
CA PHE A 360 36.07 -15.20 -0.72
C PHE A 360 37.17 -14.32 -1.34
N ALA A 361 36.97 -13.87 -2.59
CA ALA A 361 37.88 -12.93 -3.26
C ALA A 361 37.89 -11.55 -2.58
N ASP A 362 36.73 -11.07 -2.11
CA ASP A 362 36.63 -9.78 -1.43
C ASP A 362 37.25 -9.77 -0.02
N TYR A 363 37.35 -10.93 0.65
CA TYR A 363 37.85 -11.04 2.04
C TYR A 363 39.32 -11.47 2.19
N TYR A 364 39.91 -12.07 1.16
CA TYR A 364 41.32 -12.49 1.16
C TYR A 364 42.00 -12.15 -0.18
N PRO A 365 42.55 -10.92 -0.34
CA PRO A 365 43.37 -10.55 -1.48
C PRO A 365 44.79 -11.14 -1.37
N ILE A 366 44.88 -12.47 -1.24
CA ILE A 366 46.13 -13.22 -1.30
C ILE A 366 46.19 -13.86 -2.69
N ASN A 367 47.21 -13.48 -3.45
CA ASN A 367 47.41 -13.93 -4.83
C ASN A 367 47.92 -15.38 -4.83
N ILE A 368 47.01 -16.36 -4.82
CA ILE A 368 47.36 -17.79 -4.66
C ILE A 368 48.21 -18.34 -5.82
N ASP A 369 48.15 -17.72 -7.00
CA ASP A 369 48.99 -18.11 -8.15
C ASP A 369 50.48 -17.76 -7.98
N GLU A 370 50.87 -16.99 -6.94
CA GLU A 370 52.27 -16.57 -6.71
C GLU A 370 53.04 -17.46 -5.72
N LEU A 371 52.37 -18.45 -5.08
CA LEU A 371 52.97 -19.33 -4.05
C LEU A 371 53.28 -20.76 -4.52
N LEU A 372 53.19 -21.05 -5.82
CA LEU A 372 53.43 -22.40 -6.38
C LEU A 372 54.61 -22.50 -7.37
N SER A 373 55.36 -21.41 -7.59
CA SER A 373 56.45 -21.37 -8.60
C SER A 373 57.87 -21.48 -8.06
N ASP A 374 58.11 -21.59 -6.75
CA ASP A 374 59.47 -21.75 -6.22
C ASP A 374 59.60 -22.80 -5.11
N ARG A 375 59.78 -24.07 -5.53
CA ARG A 375 60.48 -25.06 -4.71
C ARG A 375 61.23 -26.06 -5.57
N LYS A 376 62.48 -25.70 -5.88
CA LYS A 376 63.43 -26.53 -6.62
C LYS A 376 64.14 -27.53 -5.68
N GLU A 377 64.41 -28.74 -6.19
CA GLU A 377 65.44 -29.70 -5.72
C GLU A 377 65.18 -30.54 -4.44
N PRO A 378 65.85 -31.71 -4.25
CA PRO A 378 66.25 -32.71 -5.28
C PRO A 378 66.12 -34.21 -4.86
N SER A 379 66.35 -35.09 -5.84
CA SER A 379 67.02 -36.41 -5.71
C SER A 379 66.30 -37.64 -5.13
N ILE A 380 66.88 -38.80 -5.49
CA ILE A 380 66.78 -40.18 -4.95
C ILE A 380 65.78 -41.16 -5.64
N TYR A 381 66.40 -42.22 -6.20
CA TYR A 381 65.93 -43.50 -6.79
C TYR A 381 65.18 -44.43 -5.77
N PRO A 382 64.70 -45.68 -6.07
CA PRO A 382 64.93 -46.56 -7.25
C PRO A 382 63.68 -47.33 -7.80
N GLN A 383 63.94 -48.27 -8.72
CA GLN A 383 63.01 -49.31 -9.22
C GLN A 383 62.61 -50.35 -8.14
N PRO A 384 61.55 -51.16 -8.40
CA PRO A 384 61.74 -52.55 -8.90
C PRO A 384 60.92 -52.81 -10.20
N ALA A 385 61.31 -53.64 -11.18
CA ALA A 385 61.86 -55.00 -11.24
C ALA A 385 60.79 -56.12 -11.29
N THR A 386 61.00 -57.12 -12.18
CA THR A 386 60.29 -58.43 -12.33
C THR A 386 58.79 -58.38 -12.69
N SER A 387 58.18 -59.26 -13.51
CA SER A 387 58.55 -60.53 -14.17
C SER A 387 57.47 -60.86 -15.27
N GLN A 388 57.53 -61.81 -16.22
CA GLN A 388 58.52 -62.85 -16.62
C GLN A 388 58.25 -63.38 -18.07
N GLU A 389 59.14 -64.24 -18.59
CA GLU A 389 58.94 -65.52 -19.36
C GLU A 389 57.57 -65.87 -20.00
N GLN A 390 57.46 -66.54 -21.17
CA GLN A 390 58.16 -67.71 -21.79
C GLN A 390 57.83 -67.70 -23.32
N SER A 391 58.39 -68.48 -24.26
CA SER A 391 59.32 -69.62 -24.28
C SER A 391 59.99 -69.78 -25.67
N GLU A 392 61.16 -70.43 -25.71
CA GLU A 392 61.59 -71.54 -26.61
C GLU A 392 60.84 -71.78 -27.96
N SER A 393 61.40 -72.25 -29.09
CA SER A 393 62.69 -72.85 -29.45
C SER A 393 62.55 -73.50 -30.86
N ARG A 394 63.49 -73.28 -31.80
CA ARG A 394 64.18 -74.32 -32.61
C ARG A 394 65.00 -73.74 -33.77
N LYS A 395 66.12 -74.42 -34.07
CA LYS A 395 66.99 -74.19 -35.23
C LYS A 395 66.66 -75.22 -36.32
N SER A 396 66.58 -74.82 -37.59
CA SER A 396 66.91 -75.65 -38.76
C SER A 396 66.77 -74.86 -40.06
N ASP A 397 67.77 -74.95 -40.93
CA ASP A 397 67.73 -74.72 -42.39
C ASP A 397 66.90 -73.54 -42.93
N ASP A 398 67.46 -72.33 -42.85
CA ASP A 398 66.94 -71.15 -43.56
C ASP A 398 68.05 -70.45 -44.38
N SER A 399 68.39 -71.04 -45.53
CA SER A 399 69.11 -70.34 -46.62
C SER A 399 68.31 -70.35 -47.93
N ASN A 400 67.03 -70.70 -47.85
CA ASN A 400 66.10 -70.73 -49.00
C ASN A 400 64.77 -70.01 -48.69
N GLU A 401 64.38 -69.86 -47.42
CA GLU A 401 63.26 -69.00 -47.02
C GLU A 401 63.69 -67.53 -47.03
N GLU A 402 64.94 -67.21 -46.63
CA GLU A 402 65.50 -65.86 -46.74
C GLU A 402 65.52 -65.33 -48.19
N ALA A 403 65.71 -66.20 -49.20
CA ALA A 403 65.58 -65.84 -50.61
C ALA A 403 64.13 -65.54 -51.02
N MET A 404 63.15 -66.30 -50.51
CA MET A 404 61.73 -66.00 -50.72
C MET A 404 61.29 -64.71 -49.99
N ARG A 405 61.75 -64.48 -48.76
CA ARG A 405 61.52 -63.21 -48.04
C ARG A 405 62.14 -62.02 -48.79
N GLN A 406 63.32 -62.19 -49.40
CA GLN A 406 63.91 -61.14 -50.25
C GLN A 406 63.13 -60.93 -51.55
N ALA A 407 62.56 -61.97 -52.16
CA ALA A 407 61.66 -61.84 -53.29
C ALA A 407 60.34 -61.13 -52.92
N GLU A 408 59.71 -61.51 -51.80
CA GLU A 408 58.51 -60.83 -51.26
C GLU A 408 58.81 -59.37 -50.88
N LEU A 409 59.97 -59.08 -50.30
CA LEU A 409 60.41 -57.71 -50.05
C LEU A 409 60.66 -56.95 -51.36
N ALA A 410 61.21 -57.57 -52.40
CA ALA A 410 61.41 -56.95 -53.71
C ALA A 410 60.08 -56.68 -54.43
N GLU A 411 59.11 -57.61 -54.37
CA GLU A 411 57.76 -57.41 -54.88
C GLU A 411 56.98 -56.37 -54.06
N SER A 412 57.14 -56.36 -52.74
CA SER A 412 56.59 -55.34 -51.85
C SER A 412 57.18 -53.94 -52.15
N ILE A 413 58.50 -53.83 -52.38
CA ILE A 413 59.16 -52.60 -52.82
C ILE A 413 58.68 -52.18 -54.21
N ARG A 414 58.45 -53.13 -55.13
CA ARG A 414 57.89 -52.85 -56.47
C ARG A 414 56.45 -52.32 -56.37
N LYS A 415 55.63 -52.93 -55.52
CA LYS A 415 54.24 -52.54 -55.24
C LYS A 415 54.13 -51.23 -54.48
N MET A 416 55.05 -50.95 -53.56
CA MET A 416 55.21 -49.64 -52.90
C MET A 416 55.60 -48.55 -53.91
N ARG A 417 56.54 -48.84 -54.83
CA ARG A 417 56.90 -47.90 -55.92
C ARG A 417 55.76 -47.66 -56.91
N GLU A 418 54.83 -48.60 -57.05
CA GLU A 418 53.62 -48.45 -57.85
C GLU A 418 52.58 -47.58 -57.12
N LEU A 419 52.34 -47.84 -55.83
CA LEU A 419 51.51 -46.97 -54.98
C LEU A 419 52.08 -45.55 -54.84
N ASP A 420 53.41 -45.38 -54.80
CA ASP A 420 54.07 -44.06 -54.77
C ASP A 420 53.89 -43.27 -56.09
N ARG A 421 53.54 -43.93 -57.22
CA ARG A 421 53.17 -43.24 -58.48
C ARG A 421 51.73 -42.71 -58.46
N ASP A 422 50.82 -43.39 -57.78
CA ASP A 422 49.42 -42.96 -57.62
C ASP A 422 49.23 -41.98 -56.45
N LYS A 423 50.19 -41.94 -55.52
CA LYS A 423 50.28 -41.00 -54.39
C LYS A 423 50.04 -39.53 -54.75
N PRO A 424 50.66 -38.92 -55.78
CA PRO A 424 50.34 -37.54 -56.17
C PRO A 424 48.87 -37.34 -56.58
N LEU A 425 48.25 -38.30 -57.29
CA LEU A 425 46.83 -38.24 -57.64
C LEU A 425 45.93 -38.32 -56.39
N TRP A 426 46.30 -39.17 -55.43
CA TRP A 426 45.63 -39.24 -54.13
C TRP A 426 45.82 -37.98 -53.27
N GLU A 427 47.00 -37.38 -53.28
CA GLU A 427 47.30 -36.15 -52.55
C GLU A 427 46.57 -34.94 -53.14
N GLU A 428 46.51 -34.81 -54.47
CA GLU A 428 45.69 -33.79 -55.13
C GLU A 428 44.19 -33.98 -54.85
N GLN A 429 43.69 -35.21 -54.93
CA GLN A 429 42.27 -35.47 -54.66
C GLN A 429 41.91 -35.31 -53.18
N ARG A 430 42.83 -35.63 -52.25
CA ARG A 430 42.71 -35.34 -50.81
C ARG A 430 42.70 -33.84 -50.55
N LYS A 431 43.65 -33.10 -51.12
CA LYS A 431 43.74 -31.63 -51.02
C LYS A 431 42.49 -30.93 -51.57
N LYS A 432 41.90 -31.47 -52.64
CA LYS A 432 40.64 -30.99 -53.21
C LYS A 432 39.43 -31.25 -52.29
N ARG A 433 39.37 -32.40 -51.62
CA ARG A 433 38.35 -32.66 -50.58
C ARG A 433 38.52 -31.74 -49.37
N GLU A 434 39.74 -31.57 -48.88
CA GLU A 434 40.02 -30.72 -47.72
C GLU A 434 39.72 -29.23 -48.01
N ALA A 435 40.01 -28.75 -49.23
CA ALA A 435 39.61 -27.42 -49.66
C ALA A 435 38.07 -27.25 -49.73
N HIS A 436 37.35 -28.28 -50.20
CA HIS A 436 35.88 -28.28 -50.22
C HIS A 436 35.29 -28.33 -48.80
N GLU A 437 35.84 -29.17 -47.92
CA GLU A 437 35.40 -29.30 -46.52
C GLU A 437 35.62 -28.00 -45.74
N ARG A 438 36.77 -27.33 -45.90
CA ARG A 438 37.00 -26.00 -45.30
C ARG A 438 36.06 -24.94 -45.85
N ALA A 439 35.71 -24.98 -47.13
CA ALA A 439 34.74 -24.05 -47.72
C ALA A 439 33.31 -24.29 -47.17
N GLU A 440 32.88 -25.56 -47.08
CA GLU A 440 31.58 -25.92 -46.49
C GLU A 440 31.52 -25.60 -44.99
N GLU A 441 32.62 -25.80 -44.25
CA GLU A 441 32.71 -25.43 -42.85
C GLU A 441 32.63 -23.91 -42.66
N GLN A 442 33.31 -23.11 -43.49
CA GLN A 442 33.19 -21.65 -43.46
C GLN A 442 31.75 -21.18 -43.77
N GLU A 443 31.07 -21.79 -44.76
CA GLU A 443 29.65 -21.48 -45.02
C GLU A 443 28.77 -21.85 -43.82
N ARG A 444 29.00 -23.03 -43.22
CA ARG A 444 28.28 -23.52 -42.05
C ARG A 444 28.48 -22.62 -40.83
N GLN A 445 29.70 -22.14 -40.59
CA GLN A 445 30.03 -21.18 -39.54
C GLN A 445 29.37 -19.81 -39.80
N ALA A 446 29.45 -19.27 -41.02
CA ALA A 446 28.79 -18.00 -41.38
C ALA A 446 27.27 -18.07 -41.21
N LYS A 447 26.64 -19.17 -41.62
CA LYS A 447 25.20 -19.42 -41.48
C LYS A 447 24.77 -19.60 -40.02
N ALA A 448 25.60 -20.27 -39.20
CA ALA A 448 25.38 -20.38 -37.77
C ALA A 448 25.51 -19.02 -37.08
N GLU A 449 26.48 -18.18 -37.48
CA GLU A 449 26.64 -16.84 -36.91
C GLU A 449 25.48 -15.91 -37.30
N GLN A 450 25.03 -15.92 -38.56
CA GLN A 450 23.84 -15.18 -39.00
C GLN A 450 22.60 -15.58 -38.19
N ARG A 451 22.39 -16.88 -37.96
CA ARG A 451 21.30 -17.37 -37.10
C ARG A 451 21.43 -16.87 -35.65
N ARG A 452 22.63 -16.91 -35.08
CA ARG A 452 22.90 -16.40 -33.71
C ARG A 452 22.65 -14.89 -33.60
N ARG A 453 23.05 -14.10 -34.60
CA ARG A 453 22.78 -12.65 -34.67
C ARG A 453 21.27 -12.38 -34.77
N ALA A 454 20.55 -13.06 -35.66
CA ALA A 454 19.10 -12.91 -35.82
C ALA A 454 18.31 -13.35 -34.59
N GLU A 455 18.73 -14.39 -33.88
CA GLU A 455 18.10 -14.79 -32.62
C GLU A 455 18.37 -13.78 -31.50
N ALA A 456 19.62 -13.29 -31.37
CA ALA A 456 19.97 -12.28 -30.39
C ALA A 456 19.18 -10.96 -30.60
N GLU A 457 18.97 -10.57 -31.86
CA GLU A 457 18.14 -9.41 -32.20
C GLU A 457 16.67 -9.61 -31.84
N ARG A 458 16.08 -10.78 -32.16
CA ARG A 458 14.72 -11.13 -31.74
C ARG A 458 14.57 -11.16 -30.22
N GLN A 459 15.55 -11.71 -29.49
CA GLN A 459 15.56 -11.69 -28.03
C GLN A 459 15.68 -10.27 -27.48
N ARG A 460 16.43 -9.37 -28.13
CA ARG A 460 16.52 -7.96 -27.75
C ARG A 460 15.17 -7.25 -27.95
N GLN A 461 14.54 -7.41 -29.12
CA GLN A 461 13.21 -6.88 -29.42
C GLN A 461 12.16 -7.37 -28.41
N GLN A 462 12.12 -8.68 -28.11
CA GLN A 462 11.21 -9.25 -27.12
C GLN A 462 11.43 -8.71 -25.69
N ARG A 463 12.68 -8.43 -25.30
CA ARG A 463 12.99 -7.81 -24.01
C ARG A 463 12.51 -6.37 -23.96
N GLU A 464 12.75 -5.60 -25.01
CA GLU A 464 12.33 -4.21 -25.13
C GLU A 464 10.80 -4.08 -25.14
N GLU A 465 10.10 -4.94 -25.88
CA GLU A 465 8.63 -5.02 -25.85
C GLU A 465 8.10 -5.41 -24.47
N ALA A 466 8.69 -6.42 -23.82
CA ALA A 466 8.30 -6.83 -22.47
C ALA A 466 8.54 -5.74 -21.43
N GLU A 467 9.63 -4.97 -21.55
CA GLU A 467 9.94 -3.83 -20.68
C GLU A 467 8.96 -2.67 -20.91
N ARG A 468 8.64 -2.34 -22.18
CA ARG A 468 7.63 -1.33 -22.53
C ARG A 468 6.24 -1.70 -22.00
N LEU A 469 5.83 -2.96 -22.13
CA LEU A 469 4.57 -3.46 -21.56
C LEU A 469 4.59 -3.42 -20.03
N ALA A 470 5.69 -3.82 -19.38
CA ALA A 470 5.82 -3.74 -17.93
C ALA A 470 5.78 -2.30 -17.41
N HIS A 471 6.37 -1.35 -18.14
CA HIS A 471 6.30 0.07 -17.84
C HIS A 471 4.87 0.61 -17.99
N GLN A 472 4.16 0.26 -19.07
CA GLN A 472 2.76 0.65 -19.27
C GLN A 472 1.87 0.13 -18.13
N VAL A 473 1.98 -1.15 -17.77
CA VAL A 473 1.19 -1.74 -16.67
C VAL A 473 1.48 -1.07 -15.32
N ARG A 474 2.73 -0.69 -15.03
CA ARG A 474 3.07 0.08 -13.81
C ARG A 474 2.46 1.48 -13.83
N ALA A 475 2.57 2.19 -14.95
CA ALA A 475 2.01 3.52 -15.10
C ALA A 475 0.47 3.52 -15.02
N GLU A 476 -0.20 2.50 -15.57
CA GLU A 476 -1.66 2.34 -15.43
C GLU A 476 -2.07 2.03 -13.99
N ALA A 477 -1.35 1.15 -13.29
CA ALA A 477 -1.59 0.86 -11.88
C ALA A 477 -1.41 2.12 -11.00
N GLU A 478 -0.33 2.88 -11.20
CA GLU A 478 -0.10 4.13 -10.46
C GLU A 478 -1.18 5.18 -10.73
N ARG A 479 -1.64 5.29 -11.98
CA ARG A 479 -2.76 6.19 -12.34
C ARG A 479 -4.08 5.75 -11.71
N HIS A 480 -4.35 4.44 -11.65
CA HIS A 480 -5.51 3.90 -10.96
C HIS A 480 -5.47 4.20 -9.45
N ASP A 481 -4.33 3.92 -8.79
CA ASP A 481 -4.13 4.18 -7.37
C ASP A 481 -4.16 5.69 -7.03
N ALA A 482 -3.74 6.55 -7.94
CA ALA A 482 -3.89 8.01 -7.82
C ALA A 482 -5.36 8.45 -7.98
N GLU A 483 -6.10 7.88 -8.93
CA GLU A 483 -7.51 8.18 -9.13
C GLU A 483 -8.37 7.69 -7.96
N GLU A 484 -8.13 6.49 -7.43
CA GLU A 484 -8.83 6.00 -6.24
C GLU A 484 -8.58 6.89 -5.01
N ARG A 485 -7.34 7.34 -4.79
CA ARG A 485 -7.04 8.31 -3.72
C ARG A 485 -7.83 9.62 -3.90
N GLN A 486 -7.84 10.19 -5.09
CA GLN A 486 -8.62 11.41 -5.37
C GLN A 486 -10.13 11.19 -5.19
N ARG A 487 -10.67 10.02 -5.59
CA ARG A 487 -12.08 9.66 -5.36
C ARG A 487 -12.39 9.52 -3.86
N GLN A 488 -11.50 8.92 -3.07
CA GLN A 488 -11.63 8.80 -1.62
C GLN A 488 -11.56 10.16 -0.91
N GLU A 489 -10.60 11.02 -1.26
CA GLU A 489 -10.50 12.39 -0.74
C GLU A 489 -11.75 13.21 -1.08
N HIS A 490 -12.23 13.14 -2.33
CA HIS A 490 -13.45 13.83 -2.73
C HIS A 490 -14.68 13.31 -1.99
N ARG A 491 -14.76 12.00 -1.72
CA ARG A 491 -15.83 11.41 -0.89
C ARG A 491 -15.78 11.97 0.53
N ARG A 492 -14.60 11.97 1.17
CA ARG A 492 -14.38 12.55 2.51
C ARG A 492 -14.75 14.02 2.57
N LEU A 493 -14.37 14.82 1.59
CA LEU A 493 -14.74 16.24 1.49
C LEU A 493 -16.25 16.43 1.37
N ARG A 494 -16.95 15.63 0.54
CA ARG A 494 -18.42 15.67 0.45
C ARG A 494 -19.10 15.25 1.75
N GLN A 495 -18.58 14.25 2.45
CA GLN A 495 -19.09 13.85 3.77
C GLN A 495 -18.89 14.98 4.80
N ARG A 496 -17.71 15.60 4.85
CA ARG A 496 -17.42 16.76 5.71
C ARG A 496 -18.37 17.93 5.46
N GLN A 497 -18.55 18.33 4.19
CA GLN A 497 -19.53 19.36 3.82
C GLN A 497 -20.96 18.96 4.21
N ARG A 498 -21.35 17.68 4.04
CA ARG A 498 -22.64 17.17 4.53
C ARG A 498 -22.77 17.24 6.06
N TRP A 499 -21.68 17.20 6.84
CA TRP A 499 -21.74 17.38 8.29
C TRP A 499 -21.77 18.85 8.73
N GLU A 500 -21.15 19.75 7.96
CA GLU A 500 -21.07 21.20 8.25
C GLU A 500 -22.37 21.97 7.97
N SER A 501 -23.25 21.45 7.09
CA SER A 501 -24.46 22.16 6.64
C SER A 501 -25.73 21.73 7.39
N GLY A 502 -26.55 22.66 7.88
CA GLY A 502 -27.88 22.39 8.46
C GLY A 502 -27.87 21.97 9.95
N ALA A 503 -29.05 21.69 10.51
CA ALA A 503 -29.22 21.48 11.96
C ALA A 503 -28.39 20.31 12.53
N TRP A 504 -27.76 20.54 13.69
CA TRP A 504 -26.97 19.52 14.39
C TRP A 504 -27.81 18.84 15.46
N THR A 505 -28.20 17.59 15.22
CA THR A 505 -29.03 16.78 16.13
C THR A 505 -28.24 15.60 16.67
N SER A 506 -28.65 15.04 17.81
CA SER A 506 -28.00 13.86 18.41
C SER A 506 -27.97 12.65 17.48
N HIS A 507 -29.03 12.47 16.68
CA HIS A 507 -29.06 11.45 15.63
C HIS A 507 -27.97 11.65 14.56
N ARG A 508 -27.71 12.91 14.18
CA ARG A 508 -26.67 13.27 13.23
C ARG A 508 -25.25 13.12 13.80
N ALA A 509 -25.08 13.40 15.09
CA ALA A 509 -23.83 13.09 15.79
C ALA A 509 -23.55 11.58 15.80
N LEU A 510 -24.57 10.76 16.03
CA LEU A 510 -24.48 9.29 15.93
C LEU A 510 -24.20 8.82 14.49
N GLU A 511 -24.84 9.41 13.47
CA GLU A 511 -24.58 9.10 12.05
C GLU A 511 -23.12 9.41 11.68
N ARG A 512 -22.62 10.60 12.03
CA ARG A 512 -21.20 10.98 11.86
C ARG A 512 -20.28 10.02 12.59
N TYR A 513 -20.57 9.69 13.84
CA TYR A 513 -19.75 8.77 14.63
C TYR A 513 -19.65 7.40 13.98
N LYS A 514 -20.76 6.83 13.49
CA LYS A 514 -20.77 5.52 12.80
C LYS A 514 -19.96 5.55 11.51
N VAL A 515 -20.17 6.54 10.65
CA VAL A 515 -19.42 6.67 9.37
C VAL A 515 -17.92 6.85 9.62
N LEU A 516 -17.53 7.76 10.53
CA LEU A 516 -16.11 7.94 10.87
C LEU A 516 -15.52 6.72 11.59
N SER A 517 -16.32 5.97 12.33
CA SER A 517 -15.88 4.73 13.00
C SER A 517 -15.49 3.64 12.01
N GLU A 518 -16.28 3.47 10.95
CA GLU A 518 -15.98 2.53 9.86
C GLU A 518 -14.74 2.96 9.06
N GLU A 519 -14.65 4.25 8.69
CA GLU A 519 -13.50 4.79 7.99
C GLU A 519 -12.21 4.72 8.84
N PHE A 520 -12.32 5.03 10.13
CA PHE A 520 -11.21 4.94 11.09
C PHE A 520 -10.77 3.50 11.31
N ASP A 521 -11.67 2.52 11.36
CA ASP A 521 -11.30 1.10 11.50
C ASP A 521 -10.68 0.52 10.21
N ALA A 522 -11.13 0.97 9.03
CA ALA A 522 -10.59 0.53 7.74
C ALA A 522 -9.25 1.20 7.35
N ALA A 523 -8.95 2.38 7.88
CA ALA A 523 -7.76 3.14 7.52
C ALA A 523 -6.43 2.44 7.88
N LYS A 524 -5.39 2.70 7.07
CA LYS A 524 -4.00 2.34 7.39
C LYS A 524 -3.23 3.63 7.68
N PHE A 525 -2.78 3.80 8.91
CA PHE A 525 -2.10 5.03 9.32
C PHE A 525 -0.62 4.96 8.94
N THR A 526 -0.18 5.93 8.12
CA THR A 526 1.22 6.09 7.70
C THR A 526 1.60 7.58 7.80
N PRO A 527 2.89 7.93 7.93
CA PRO A 527 3.34 9.34 7.94
C PRO A 527 2.97 10.12 6.66
N ASP A 528 2.81 9.39 5.55
CA ASP A 528 2.40 9.92 4.24
C ASP A 528 0.90 10.27 4.18
N GLN A 529 0.08 9.58 4.97
CA GLN A 529 -1.36 9.82 5.10
C GLN A 529 -1.68 10.35 6.51
N PRO A 530 -1.41 11.63 6.78
CA PRO A 530 -1.61 12.20 8.11
C PRO A 530 -3.08 12.16 8.53
N VAL A 531 -3.30 11.90 9.81
CA VAL A 531 -4.64 11.92 10.44
C VAL A 531 -4.81 13.26 11.14
N ALA A 532 -5.87 13.99 10.82
CA ALA A 532 -6.23 15.21 11.55
C ALA A 532 -7.22 14.90 12.68
N PHE A 533 -7.26 15.75 13.70
CA PHE A 533 -8.24 15.67 14.80
C PHE A 533 -9.69 15.34 14.37
N LEU A 534 -10.17 15.90 13.25
CA LEU A 534 -11.55 15.72 12.77
C LEU A 534 -11.84 14.37 12.07
N ASP A 535 -10.81 13.61 11.69
CA ASP A 535 -10.95 12.27 11.10
C ASP A 535 -11.20 11.18 12.16
N ILE A 536 -10.93 11.49 13.44
CA ILE A 536 -11.13 10.58 14.56
C ILE A 536 -12.63 10.61 14.98
N PRO A 537 -13.26 9.44 15.20
CA PRO A 537 -14.68 9.35 15.54
C PRO A 537 -14.92 9.69 17.02
N TRP A 538 -14.77 10.96 17.41
CA TRP A 538 -15.04 11.39 18.80
C TRP A 538 -16.51 11.16 19.19
N PRO A 539 -16.80 10.43 20.29
CA PRO A 539 -18.17 10.17 20.77
C PRO A 539 -18.69 11.38 21.54
N VAL A 540 -19.00 12.47 20.85
CA VAL A 540 -19.44 13.74 21.45
C VAL A 540 -20.57 14.38 20.65
N LEU A 541 -21.43 15.15 21.32
CA LEU A 541 -22.59 15.80 20.70
C LEU A 541 -22.27 17.16 20.04
N HIS A 542 -21.06 17.68 20.19
CA HIS A 542 -20.66 18.99 19.66
C HIS A 542 -20.61 19.04 18.12
N HIS A 543 -20.89 20.21 17.54
CA HIS A 543 -20.86 20.42 16.09
C HIS A 543 -19.42 20.37 15.54
N PRO A 544 -19.13 19.70 14.40
CA PRO A 544 -17.75 19.49 13.94
C PRO A 544 -16.96 20.79 13.72
N SER A 545 -17.59 21.87 13.26
CA SER A 545 -16.93 23.17 13.05
C SER A 545 -16.62 23.95 14.34
N ARG A 546 -17.15 23.50 15.49
CA ARG A 546 -16.86 24.07 16.82
C ARG A 546 -16.11 23.09 17.73
N LEU A 547 -15.95 21.84 17.30
CA LEU A 547 -15.31 20.80 18.08
C LEU A 547 -13.79 21.04 18.12
N THR A 548 -13.27 21.24 19.33
CA THR A 548 -11.84 21.30 19.64
C THR A 548 -11.44 20.09 20.50
N VAL A 549 -10.14 19.94 20.76
CA VAL A 549 -9.66 18.87 21.66
C VAL A 549 -10.17 19.07 23.10
N GLU A 550 -10.33 20.32 23.53
CA GLU A 550 -10.85 20.69 24.86
C GLU A 550 -12.31 20.25 25.06
N ASP A 551 -13.11 20.17 24.00
CA ASP A 551 -14.52 19.72 24.05
C ASP A 551 -14.66 18.19 24.15
N VAL A 552 -13.55 17.44 24.13
CA VAL A 552 -13.54 15.97 24.32
C VAL A 552 -13.33 15.66 25.82
N ASP A 553 -14.22 16.20 26.64
CA ASP A 553 -14.23 15.94 28.09
C ASP A 553 -15.06 14.69 28.46
N TRP A 554 -14.87 14.21 29.70
CA TRP A 554 -15.57 13.03 30.24
C TRP A 554 -17.10 13.16 30.15
N SER A 555 -17.64 14.34 30.50
CA SER A 555 -19.08 14.60 30.52
C SER A 555 -19.69 14.62 29.12
N ALA A 556 -18.94 15.08 28.11
CA ALA A 556 -19.36 15.11 26.72
C ALA A 556 -19.50 13.68 26.16
N VAL A 557 -18.59 12.78 26.56
CA VAL A 557 -18.61 11.35 26.20
C VAL A 557 -19.79 10.65 26.88
N GLU A 558 -19.97 10.78 28.19
CA GLU A 558 -21.12 10.21 28.90
C GLU A 558 -22.45 10.70 28.33
N ARG A 559 -22.57 12.01 28.10
CA ARG A 559 -23.79 12.63 27.52
C ARG A 559 -24.10 12.10 26.13
N PHE A 560 -23.07 11.85 25.30
CA PHE A 560 -23.24 11.18 24.00
C PHE A 560 -23.79 9.76 24.18
N PHE A 561 -23.13 8.91 24.99
CA PHE A 561 -23.58 7.53 25.17
C PHE A 561 -24.97 7.42 25.81
N ALA A 562 -25.28 8.25 26.82
CA ALA A 562 -26.62 8.33 27.41
C ALA A 562 -27.70 8.70 26.37
N THR A 563 -27.40 9.65 25.47
CA THR A 563 -28.32 10.05 24.40
C THR A 563 -28.45 8.98 23.31
N VAL A 564 -27.38 8.22 23.04
CA VAL A 564 -27.42 7.10 22.09
C VAL A 564 -28.21 5.92 22.66
N LYS A 565 -28.11 5.66 23.98
CA LYS A 565 -28.85 4.61 24.71
C LYS A 565 -30.36 4.74 24.55
N THR A 566 -30.91 5.95 24.49
CA THR A 566 -32.36 6.18 24.26
C THR A 566 -32.78 6.06 22.79
N SER A 567 -31.83 5.94 21.85
CA SER A 567 -32.09 5.94 20.40
C SER A 567 -31.87 4.59 19.71
N MET A 568 -31.32 3.60 20.42
CA MET A 568 -30.94 2.29 19.91
C MET A 568 -31.55 1.17 20.75
N ARG A 569 -31.70 -0.04 20.19
CA ARG A 569 -32.14 -1.20 20.96
C ARG A 569 -31.05 -1.59 21.98
N PRO A 570 -31.39 -2.19 23.14
CA PRO A 570 -30.40 -2.55 24.16
C PRO A 570 -29.23 -3.41 23.64
N GLN A 571 -29.51 -4.37 22.76
CA GLN A 571 -28.47 -5.21 22.15
C GLN A 571 -27.58 -4.43 21.16
N ASP A 572 -28.19 -3.61 20.28
CA ASP A 572 -27.42 -2.76 19.36
C ASP A 572 -26.53 -1.77 20.13
N TYR A 573 -27.02 -1.27 21.27
CA TYR A 573 -26.27 -0.38 22.16
C TYR A 573 -25.10 -1.11 22.84
N LYS A 574 -25.28 -2.36 23.28
CA LYS A 574 -24.20 -3.22 23.81
C LYS A 574 -23.07 -3.40 22.79
N ASP A 575 -23.41 -3.84 21.59
CA ASP A 575 -22.44 -4.03 20.49
C ASP A 575 -21.75 -2.70 20.12
N PHE A 576 -22.49 -1.60 20.13
CA PHE A 576 -21.97 -0.26 19.87
C PHE A 576 -20.96 0.21 20.94
N VAL A 577 -21.27 0.02 22.23
CA VAL A 577 -20.38 0.35 23.34
C VAL A 577 -19.14 -0.53 23.31
N GLU A 578 -19.27 -1.85 23.10
CA GLU A 578 -18.14 -2.78 23.02
C GLU A 578 -17.18 -2.44 21.87
N ARG A 579 -17.72 -2.16 20.67
CA ARG A 579 -16.91 -1.71 19.52
C ARG A 579 -16.22 -0.38 19.79
N SER A 580 -16.90 0.53 20.48
CA SER A 580 -16.35 1.85 20.85
C SER A 580 -15.22 1.73 21.87
N HIS A 581 -15.41 0.92 22.92
CA HIS A 581 -14.39 0.61 23.92
C HIS A 581 -13.14 -0.01 23.28
N ARG A 582 -13.33 -1.05 22.44
CA ARG A 582 -12.24 -1.64 21.65
C ARG A 582 -11.59 -0.66 20.67
N ARG A 583 -12.29 0.37 20.20
CA ARG A 583 -11.74 1.37 19.27
C ARG A 583 -10.84 2.36 19.98
N PHE A 584 -11.22 2.81 21.18
CA PHE A 584 -10.46 3.79 21.96
C PHE A 584 -9.41 3.18 22.90
N HIS A 585 -9.25 1.85 22.92
CA HIS A 585 -8.20 1.20 23.71
C HIS A 585 -6.79 1.68 23.31
N PRO A 586 -5.95 2.14 24.25
CA PRO A 586 -4.65 2.77 23.94
C PRO A 586 -3.72 1.84 23.18
N ASP A 587 -3.68 0.55 23.53
CA ASP A 587 -2.83 -0.42 22.81
C ASP A 587 -3.26 -0.64 21.36
N ARG A 588 -4.54 -0.47 21.02
CA ARG A 588 -4.99 -0.57 19.63
C ARG A 588 -4.50 0.64 18.82
N TRP A 589 -4.43 1.82 19.42
CA TRP A 589 -3.90 3.03 18.79
C TRP A 589 -2.38 2.93 18.58
N ARG A 590 -1.66 2.42 19.58
CA ARG A 590 -0.22 2.08 19.49
C ARG A 590 0.05 1.04 18.39
N ALA A 591 -0.65 -0.10 18.42
CA ALA A 591 -0.48 -1.19 17.45
C ALA A 591 -0.77 -0.77 16.00
N ARG A 592 -1.74 0.14 15.80
CA ARG A 592 -2.06 0.71 14.48
C ARG A 592 -1.17 1.89 14.07
N LYS A 593 -0.19 2.27 14.90
CA LYS A 593 0.76 3.39 14.67
C LYS A 593 0.08 4.74 14.43
N LEU A 594 -1.08 4.99 15.04
CA LEU A 594 -1.82 6.24 14.83
C LEU A 594 -0.95 7.47 15.19
N TRP A 595 -0.24 7.40 16.31
CA TRP A 595 0.66 8.44 16.79
C TRP A 595 1.73 8.84 15.76
N SER A 596 2.23 7.87 14.98
CA SER A 596 3.22 8.12 13.91
C SER A 596 2.66 8.77 12.65
N ALA A 597 1.33 8.81 12.48
CA ALA A 597 0.67 9.52 11.39
C ALA A 597 0.34 10.99 11.74
N ILE A 598 0.37 11.36 13.02
CA ILE A 598 0.16 12.75 13.45
C ILE A 598 1.50 13.48 13.41
N ARG A 599 1.58 14.50 12.53
CA ARG A 599 2.84 15.22 12.21
C ARG A 599 3.27 16.22 13.26
N ASP A 600 2.33 16.89 13.91
CA ASP A 600 2.62 17.84 14.99
C ASP A 600 2.66 17.09 16.32
N ASP A 601 3.79 17.13 17.00
CA ASP A 601 3.96 16.52 18.33
C ASP A 601 3.03 17.16 19.37
N VAL A 602 2.65 18.43 19.20
CA VAL A 602 1.69 19.11 20.08
C VAL A 602 0.29 18.56 19.87
N GLU A 603 -0.15 18.44 18.62
CA GLU A 603 -1.43 17.80 18.28
C GLU A 603 -1.45 16.35 18.77
N ARG A 604 -0.34 15.60 18.61
CA ARG A 604 -0.20 14.22 19.10
C ARG A 604 -0.42 14.10 20.60
N SER A 605 0.25 14.91 21.42
CA SER A 605 0.08 14.87 22.88
C SER A 605 -1.34 15.24 23.30
N CYS A 606 -1.95 16.26 22.68
CA CYS A 606 -3.34 16.63 22.96
C CYS A 606 -4.33 15.52 22.55
N LEU A 607 -4.09 14.86 21.41
CA LEU A 607 -4.87 13.73 20.93
C LEU A 607 -4.74 12.49 21.84
N GLU A 608 -3.57 12.25 22.42
CA GLU A 608 -3.35 11.15 23.38
C GLU A 608 -4.11 11.37 24.69
N VAL A 609 -4.10 12.59 25.23
CA VAL A 609 -4.92 12.94 26.40
C VAL A 609 -6.41 12.72 26.09
N ALA A 610 -6.93 13.30 25.00
CA ALA A 610 -8.34 13.14 24.63
C ALA A 610 -8.75 11.68 24.37
N ALA A 611 -7.89 10.88 23.73
CA ALA A 611 -8.14 9.46 23.50
C ALA A 611 -8.20 8.67 24.83
N ASN A 612 -7.31 8.97 25.77
CA ASN A 612 -7.31 8.37 27.10
C ASN A 612 -8.55 8.78 27.90
N THR A 613 -8.97 10.06 27.86
CA THR A 613 -10.23 10.52 28.48
C THR A 613 -11.43 9.77 27.93
N VAL A 614 -11.53 9.60 26.60
CA VAL A 614 -12.61 8.81 25.98
C VAL A 614 -12.55 7.33 26.41
N ALA A 615 -11.36 6.72 26.43
CA ALA A 615 -11.20 5.32 26.84
C ALA A 615 -11.66 5.08 28.28
N GLN A 616 -11.24 5.96 29.20
CA GLN A 616 -11.60 5.90 30.62
C GLN A 616 -13.10 6.15 30.82
N ALA A 617 -13.69 7.15 30.15
CA ALA A 617 -15.13 7.45 30.24
C ALA A 617 -16.01 6.33 29.67
N ILE A 618 -15.54 5.60 28.64
CA ILE A 618 -16.28 4.44 28.10
C ILE A 618 -16.16 3.20 29.00
N THR A 619 -15.07 3.04 29.76
CA THR A 619 -14.84 1.85 30.61
C THR A 619 -15.99 1.53 31.57
N PRO A 620 -16.53 2.46 32.39
CA PRO A 620 -17.67 2.16 33.27
C PRO A 620 -18.94 1.81 32.47
N ILE A 621 -19.24 2.57 31.42
CA ILE A 621 -20.40 2.34 30.53
C ILE A 621 -20.32 0.93 29.88
N TRP A 622 -19.12 0.48 29.50
CA TRP A 622 -18.90 -0.86 28.97
C TRP A 622 -19.07 -1.95 30.03
N ARG A 623 -18.62 -1.71 31.27
CA ARG A 623 -18.82 -2.64 32.40
C ARG A 623 -20.30 -2.81 32.76
N GLU A 624 -21.09 -1.74 32.76
CA GLU A 624 -22.55 -1.79 33.01
C GLU A 624 -23.32 -2.64 31.99
N VAL A 625 -22.86 -2.64 30.73
CA VAL A 625 -23.59 -3.26 29.60
C VAL A 625 -23.05 -4.65 29.25
N LYS A 626 -21.87 -5.00 29.75
CA LYS A 626 -21.36 -6.37 29.70
C LYS A 626 -22.04 -7.18 30.82
N PRO A 627 -22.88 -8.19 30.50
CA PRO A 627 -23.44 -9.05 31.53
C PRO A 627 -22.32 -9.76 32.29
N HIS A 628 -22.53 -9.91 33.60
CA HIS A 628 -21.68 -10.72 34.48
C HIS A 628 -21.80 -12.21 34.15
#